data_AF-A0A8H6CE45-F1
#
_entry.id   AF-A0A8H6CE45-F1
#
_cell.length_a   1.000
_cell.length_b   1.000
_cell.length_c   1.000
_cell.angle_alpha   90.00
_cell.angle_beta   90.00
_cell.angle_gamma   90.00
#
_symmetry.space_group_name_H-M   'P 1'
#
loop_
_entity.id
_entity.type
_entity.pdbx_description
1 polymer ?
#
loop_
_entity_poly.entity_id
_entity_poly.type
_entity_poly.pdbx_seq_one_letter_code
_entity_poly.pdbx_strand_id
1 'polypeptide(L)'
;MSLATVGAAVLVLCIVAYAMSHATDSDVDLHDPEIFQERKNLYRNKRDDFRRNFRAMEELREWKAKNDDYDYVELRAAPDSVKLHDASQRASIFISKVWNADRTIARHSSSGMIPPNLVGKATGSKPFAKSDTWFSEFESHNPSSLILSESQDSYIIGNLASYDKRQYPEFKPGENTPEGQGFGHCLVISRKRIFNVVDPDATANHSAMLKEMKEHFITFWKTEDGSPKLLRRVRSTFDEQNTKLASNDRNAESCESLRSTLIKDFDMLSNSFLRCNPDDFEFAFHAYPANSVGHLHMHVFPKNSDLRKFSTKSHDWKTIPIEAVLEVEEEDPRALVERGSG
;
A
#
# COMPACT_ATOMS: atom_id res chain seq x y z
N MET A 1 -1.95 -4.15 -52.84
CA MET A 1 -2.67 -4.29 -51.55
C MET A 1 -3.71 -3.20 -51.46
N SER A 2 -4.96 -3.52 -51.13
CA SER A 2 -6.01 -2.49 -51.00
C SER A 2 -5.86 -1.73 -49.69
N LEU A 3 -6.32 -0.47 -49.63
CA LEU A 3 -6.34 0.32 -48.39
C LEU A 3 -7.06 -0.40 -47.24
N ALA A 4 -8.04 -1.25 -47.56
CA ALA A 4 -8.76 -2.04 -46.58
C ALA A 4 -7.86 -3.08 -45.87
N THR A 5 -6.90 -3.68 -46.59
CA THR A 5 -5.95 -4.63 -46.00
C THR A 5 -4.96 -3.94 -45.07
N VAL A 6 -4.54 -2.72 -45.41
CA VAL A 6 -3.63 -1.92 -44.57
C VAL A 6 -4.35 -1.43 -43.31
N GLY A 7 -5.61 -0.96 -43.43
CA GLY A 7 -6.42 -0.53 -42.29
C GLY A 7 -6.72 -1.66 -41.29
N ALA A 8 -7.02 -2.86 -41.79
CA ALA A 8 -7.23 -4.04 -40.96
C ALA A 8 -5.95 -4.46 -40.22
N ALA A 9 -4.79 -4.42 -40.89
CA ALA A 9 -3.50 -4.74 -40.27
C ALA A 9 -3.11 -3.74 -39.18
N VAL A 10 -3.34 -2.43 -39.41
CA VAL A 10 -3.10 -1.39 -38.40
C VAL A 10 -4.04 -1.55 -37.20
N LEU A 11 -5.33 -1.85 -37.42
CA LEU A 11 -6.27 -2.09 -36.34
C LEU A 11 -5.89 -3.32 -35.50
N VAL A 12 -5.49 -4.43 -36.14
CA VAL A 12 -4.99 -5.63 -35.43
C VAL A 12 -3.73 -5.31 -34.66
N LEU A 13 -2.78 -4.56 -35.22
CA LEU A 13 -1.56 -4.13 -34.52
C LEU A 13 -1.87 -3.20 -33.35
N CYS A 14 -2.84 -2.30 -33.47
CA CYS A 14 -3.29 -1.45 -32.37
C CYS A 14 -3.99 -2.27 -31.28
N ILE A 15 -4.80 -3.27 -31.64
CA ILE A 15 -5.46 -4.17 -30.68
C ILE A 15 -4.41 -5.05 -29.98
N VAL A 16 -3.41 -5.57 -30.72
CA VAL A 16 -2.32 -6.37 -30.15
C VAL A 16 -1.41 -5.49 -29.28
N ALA A 17 -1.04 -4.29 -29.70
CA ALA A 17 -0.26 -3.36 -28.88
C ALA A 17 -1.06 -2.87 -27.65
N TYR A 18 -2.38 -2.70 -27.77
CA TYR A 18 -3.27 -2.42 -26.65
C TYR A 18 -3.33 -3.61 -25.71
N ALA A 19 -3.55 -4.83 -26.22
CA ALA A 19 -3.55 -6.06 -25.44
C ALA A 19 -2.18 -6.39 -24.82
N MET A 20 -1.05 -6.02 -25.43
CA MET A 20 0.29 -6.21 -24.89
C MET A 20 0.70 -5.11 -23.89
N SER A 21 0.18 -3.89 -24.05
CA SER A 21 0.34 -2.82 -23.04
C SER A 21 -0.63 -2.98 -21.86
N HIS A 22 -1.67 -3.79 -22.02
CA HIS A 22 -2.64 -4.18 -20.99
C HIS A 22 -2.52 -5.66 -20.59
N ALA A 23 -1.54 -6.39 -21.15
CA ALA A 23 -1.08 -7.66 -20.63
C ALA A 23 -0.38 -7.31 -19.32
N THR A 24 -1.18 -7.33 -18.27
CA THR A 24 -0.75 -7.09 -16.91
C THR A 24 0.12 -8.27 -16.52
N ASP A 25 1.42 -8.14 -16.71
CA ASP A 25 2.45 -8.97 -16.09
C ASP A 25 2.45 -8.81 -14.53
N SER A 26 1.28 -8.68 -13.90
CA SER A 26 1.09 -8.59 -12.44
C SER A 26 0.74 -9.94 -11.82
N ASP A 27 0.87 -11.03 -12.56
CA ASP A 27 0.63 -12.40 -12.07
C ASP A 27 1.82 -12.92 -11.23
N VAL A 28 2.26 -12.14 -10.24
CA VAL A 28 3.10 -12.70 -9.18
C VAL A 28 2.17 -13.54 -8.32
N ASP A 29 2.11 -14.83 -8.61
CA ASP A 29 1.43 -15.79 -7.73
C ASP A 29 2.26 -15.95 -6.46
N LEU A 30 1.82 -15.30 -5.39
CA LEU A 30 2.48 -15.38 -4.08
C LEU A 30 2.38 -16.77 -3.44
N HIS A 31 1.57 -17.67 -4.00
CA HIS A 31 1.47 -19.06 -3.60
C HIS A 31 2.39 -19.99 -4.41
N ASP A 32 3.07 -19.50 -5.46
CA ASP A 32 4.14 -20.26 -6.09
C ASP A 32 5.24 -20.54 -5.06
N PRO A 33 5.65 -21.81 -4.85
CA PRO A 33 6.61 -22.14 -3.79
C PRO A 33 7.96 -21.44 -3.92
N GLU A 34 8.44 -21.19 -5.14
CA GLU A 34 9.71 -20.49 -5.36
C GLU A 34 9.58 -19.01 -5.03
N ILE A 35 8.49 -18.38 -5.47
CA ILE A 35 8.17 -16.98 -5.16
C ILE A 35 7.97 -16.82 -3.64
N PHE A 36 7.21 -17.71 -3.00
CA PHE A 36 7.00 -17.68 -1.56
C PHE A 36 8.33 -17.74 -0.80
N GLN A 37 9.20 -18.67 -1.17
CA GLN A 37 10.50 -18.83 -0.53
C GLN A 37 11.42 -17.61 -0.78
N GLU A 38 11.37 -17.02 -1.97
CA GLU A 38 12.05 -15.76 -2.29
C GLU A 38 11.56 -14.63 -1.37
N ARG A 39 10.24 -14.44 -1.23
CA ARG A 39 9.64 -13.40 -0.39
C ARG A 39 9.94 -13.61 1.10
N LYS A 40 9.93 -14.86 1.56
CA LYS A 40 10.35 -15.24 2.92
C LYS A 40 11.81 -14.85 3.19
N ASN A 41 12.71 -15.17 2.27
CA ASN A 41 14.13 -14.80 2.38
C ASN A 41 14.33 -13.28 2.31
N LEU A 42 13.59 -12.57 1.46
CA LEU A 42 13.59 -11.11 1.39
C LEU A 42 13.19 -10.49 2.74
N TYR A 43 12.14 -10.99 3.39
CA TYR A 43 11.73 -10.53 4.71
C TYR A 43 12.83 -10.75 5.75
N ARG A 44 13.37 -11.98 5.83
CA ARG A 44 14.45 -12.32 6.76
C ARG A 44 15.63 -11.36 6.62
N ASN A 45 16.09 -11.13 5.38
CA ASN A 45 17.19 -10.22 5.10
C ASN A 45 16.87 -8.78 5.54
N LYS A 46 15.68 -8.25 5.21
CA LYS A 46 15.27 -6.90 5.61
C LYS A 46 15.19 -6.74 7.13
N ARG A 47 14.65 -7.74 7.83
CA ARG A 47 14.56 -7.76 9.30
C ARG A 47 15.95 -7.81 9.94
N ASP A 48 16.83 -8.67 9.44
CA ASP A 48 18.19 -8.81 9.97
C ASP A 48 19.06 -7.58 9.65
N ASP A 49 18.89 -6.98 8.47
CA ASP A 49 19.54 -5.71 8.12
C ASP A 49 19.06 -4.57 9.02
N PHE A 50 17.75 -4.48 9.28
CA PHE A 50 17.19 -3.50 10.21
C PHE A 50 17.80 -3.66 11.62
N ARG A 51 17.91 -4.90 12.12
CA ARG A 51 18.53 -5.22 13.42
C ARG A 51 20.02 -4.91 13.48
N ARG A 52 20.77 -5.21 12.41
CA ARG A 52 22.23 -5.01 12.35
C ARG A 52 22.62 -3.57 12.10
N ASN A 53 21.74 -2.79 11.48
CA ASN A 53 21.97 -1.38 11.23
C ASN A 53 21.83 -0.61 12.55
N PHE A 54 22.96 -0.43 13.24
CA PHE A 54 23.05 0.28 14.51
C PHE A 54 22.38 1.65 14.45
N ARG A 55 22.46 2.35 13.31
CA ARG A 55 21.81 3.64 13.10
C ARG A 55 20.28 3.53 13.01
N ALA A 56 19.75 2.53 12.29
CA ALA A 56 18.30 2.28 12.28
C ALA A 56 17.78 1.84 13.66
N MET A 57 18.57 1.08 14.41
CA MET A 57 18.24 0.71 15.79
C MET A 57 18.40 1.86 16.79
N GLU A 58 19.33 2.78 16.57
CA GLU A 58 19.48 4.02 17.33
C GLU A 58 18.31 4.96 17.02
N GLU A 59 17.92 5.10 15.75
CA GLU A 59 16.72 5.82 15.31
C GLU A 59 15.43 5.20 15.88
N LEU A 60 15.32 3.86 15.96
CA LEU A 60 14.21 3.18 16.66
C LEU A 60 14.25 3.40 18.17
N ARG A 61 15.42 3.36 18.82
CA ARG A 61 15.56 3.63 20.25
C ARG A 61 15.25 5.08 20.57
N GLU A 62 15.67 6.02 19.72
CA GLU A 62 15.29 7.43 19.81
C GLU A 62 13.80 7.62 19.59
N TRP A 63 13.20 6.94 18.60
CA TRP A 63 11.76 6.92 18.38
C TRP A 63 10.99 6.41 19.62
N LYS A 64 11.48 5.34 20.27
CA LYS A 64 10.90 4.82 21.53
C LYS A 64 11.13 5.76 22.72
N ALA A 65 12.28 6.41 22.80
CA ALA A 65 12.69 7.23 23.95
C ALA A 65 12.17 8.68 23.91
N LYS A 66 11.87 9.23 22.72
CA LYS A 66 11.54 10.66 22.52
C LYS A 66 10.12 10.90 21.98
N ASN A 67 9.16 10.02 22.29
CA ASN A 67 7.72 10.31 22.13
C ASN A 67 7.22 11.41 23.12
N ASP A 68 8.00 12.48 23.28
CA ASP A 68 7.60 13.77 23.87
C ASP A 68 8.15 14.99 23.11
N ASP A 69 9.15 14.89 22.21
CA ASP A 69 9.51 15.98 21.27
C ASP A 69 10.75 15.63 20.40
N TYR A 70 10.62 15.44 19.07
CA TYR A 70 11.54 16.00 18.03
C TYR A 70 11.20 15.65 16.55
N ASP A 71 11.83 16.44 15.65
CA ASP A 71 11.79 16.42 14.17
C ASP A 71 12.39 15.14 13.56
N TYR A 72 11.65 14.52 12.64
CA TYR A 72 12.20 13.51 11.73
C TYR A 72 13.21 14.16 10.79
N VAL A 73 14.48 13.72 10.86
CA VAL A 73 15.37 13.80 9.70
C VAL A 73 15.00 12.62 8.82
N GLU A 74 14.74 12.84 7.52
CA GLU A 74 14.66 11.77 6.51
C GLU A 74 15.74 10.73 6.86
N LEU A 75 15.34 9.49 7.18
CA LEU A 75 16.29 8.39 7.36
C LEU A 75 16.95 8.17 6.00
N ARG A 76 18.05 8.88 5.78
CA ARG A 76 18.84 8.75 4.56
C ARG A 76 19.27 7.31 4.51
N ALA A 77 18.88 6.62 3.44
CA ALA A 77 19.41 5.32 3.08
C ALA A 77 20.92 5.31 3.34
N ALA A 78 21.41 4.21 3.94
CA ALA A 78 22.79 4.05 4.34
C ALA A 78 23.76 4.59 3.26
N PRO A 79 24.83 5.32 3.64
CA PRO A 79 25.76 5.87 2.67
C PRO A 79 26.42 4.74 1.86
N ASP A 80 26.13 4.72 0.55
CA ASP A 80 26.79 4.20 -0.67
C ASP A 80 28.02 3.27 -0.59
N SER A 81 28.26 2.55 0.50
CA SER A 81 29.43 1.68 0.66
C SER A 81 29.18 0.21 0.30
N VAL A 82 27.94 -0.16 -0.04
CA VAL A 82 27.68 -1.41 -0.75
C VAL A 82 27.45 -1.05 -2.22
N LYS A 83 28.45 -1.34 -3.07
CA LYS A 83 28.26 -1.28 -4.54
C LYS A 83 27.24 -2.34 -4.94
N LEU A 84 25.96 -2.01 -4.85
CA LEU A 84 24.85 -2.79 -5.39
C LEU A 84 24.52 -2.21 -6.77
N HIS A 85 24.55 -3.08 -7.77
CA HIS A 85 24.72 -2.74 -9.18
C HIS A 85 23.43 -2.41 -9.94
N ASP A 86 22.32 -2.10 -9.27
CA ASP A 86 21.01 -2.07 -9.94
C ASP A 86 20.39 -0.66 -10.08
N ALA A 87 19.80 -0.44 -11.26
CA ALA A 87 19.17 0.81 -11.69
C ALA A 87 17.87 1.13 -10.91
N SER A 88 17.31 0.15 -10.20
CA SER A 88 16.07 0.25 -9.42
C SER A 88 16.14 1.23 -8.24
N GLN A 89 17.32 1.41 -7.61
CA GLN A 89 17.46 2.34 -6.47
C GLN A 89 17.59 3.82 -6.87
N ARG A 90 18.00 4.13 -8.11
CA ARG A 90 18.11 5.53 -8.59
C ARG A 90 16.74 6.23 -8.69
N ALA A 91 15.65 5.47 -8.74
CA ALA A 91 14.29 6.01 -8.75
C ALA A 91 13.85 6.56 -7.38
N SER A 92 14.48 6.11 -6.28
CA SER A 92 14.01 6.41 -4.91
C SER A 92 14.42 7.80 -4.40
N ILE A 93 15.40 8.47 -5.02
CA ILE A 93 15.99 9.73 -4.53
C ILE A 93 15.33 10.98 -5.18
N PHE A 94 14.51 10.82 -6.22
CA PHE A 94 14.00 11.96 -7.01
C PHE A 94 12.60 12.46 -6.61
N ILE A 95 11.94 11.86 -5.62
CA ILE A 95 10.51 12.08 -5.32
C ILE A 95 10.24 13.35 -4.45
N SER A 96 11.25 13.96 -3.84
CA SER A 96 11.07 14.94 -2.75
C SER A 96 11.02 16.43 -3.14
N LYS A 97 10.74 16.81 -4.40
CA LYS A 97 10.69 18.26 -4.74
C LYS A 97 9.45 18.66 -5.56
N VAL A 98 8.70 19.60 -4.95
CA VAL A 98 7.86 20.64 -5.56
C VAL A 98 6.31 20.43 -5.50
N TRP A 99 5.62 21.40 -4.84
CA TRP A 99 4.29 22.00 -5.15
C TRP A 99 3.01 21.69 -4.32
N ASN A 100 2.51 22.76 -3.66
CA ASN A 100 1.17 23.20 -3.21
C ASN A 100 0.15 22.29 -2.46
N ALA A 101 -0.52 22.97 -1.51
CA ALA A 101 -1.09 22.49 -0.25
C ALA A 101 -2.22 21.44 -0.29
N ASP A 102 -2.99 21.33 -1.38
CA ASP A 102 -4.13 20.39 -1.46
C ASP A 102 -3.77 19.03 -2.09
N ARG A 103 -2.55 18.89 -2.63
CA ARG A 103 -2.08 17.70 -3.38
C ARG A 103 -1.15 16.79 -2.56
N THR A 104 -0.98 17.11 -1.29
CA THR A 104 0.01 16.49 -0.37
C THR A 104 -0.42 15.09 0.11
N ILE A 105 -1.71 14.86 0.33
CA ILE A 105 -2.24 13.70 1.06
C ILE A 105 -1.99 12.36 0.31
N ALA A 106 -2.19 12.33 -1.01
CA ALA A 106 -2.07 11.10 -1.79
C ALA A 106 -0.61 10.69 -2.08
N ARG A 107 0.34 11.63 -2.09
CA ARG A 107 1.77 11.34 -2.26
C ARG A 107 2.46 11.00 -0.93
N HIS A 108 2.04 11.61 0.17
CA HIS A 108 2.68 11.42 1.47
C HIS A 108 2.15 10.19 2.23
N SER A 109 1.02 9.61 1.79
CA SER A 109 0.64 8.26 2.21
C SER A 109 1.69 7.21 1.82
N SER A 110 2.48 7.45 0.76
CA SER A 110 3.52 6.51 0.30
C SER A 110 4.86 6.63 1.02
N SER A 111 5.20 7.82 1.55
CA SER A 111 6.33 7.98 2.48
C SER A 111 5.93 7.69 3.92
N GLY A 112 4.64 7.75 4.23
CA GLY A 112 4.09 7.43 5.54
C GLY A 112 4.24 8.53 6.59
N MET A 113 5.16 9.46 6.37
CA MET A 113 5.49 10.55 7.28
C MET A 113 4.54 11.72 7.12
N ILE A 114 4.28 12.42 8.23
CA ILE A 114 3.57 13.70 8.17
C ILE A 114 4.45 14.74 7.48
N PRO A 115 3.95 15.42 6.43
CA PRO A 115 4.66 16.52 5.79
C PRO A 115 5.06 17.59 6.82
N PRO A 116 6.26 18.20 6.74
CA PRO A 116 6.68 19.25 7.68
C PRO A 116 5.70 20.43 7.79
N ASN A 117 4.96 20.73 6.72
CA ASN A 117 3.96 21.80 6.69
C ASN A 117 2.61 21.42 7.36
N LEU A 118 2.42 20.15 7.75
CA LEU A 118 1.26 19.66 8.51
C LEU A 118 1.59 19.43 9.99
N VAL A 119 2.86 19.40 10.37
CA VAL A 119 3.29 19.35 11.78
C VAL A 119 2.70 20.54 12.54
N GLY A 120 2.12 20.28 13.72
CA GLY A 120 1.46 21.27 14.57
C GLY A 120 0.07 21.70 14.08
N LYS A 121 -0.40 21.20 12.93
CA LYS A 121 -1.75 21.48 12.42
C LYS A 121 -2.70 20.35 12.76
N ALA A 122 -3.90 20.72 13.21
CA ALA A 122 -4.99 19.77 13.42
C ALA A 122 -5.77 19.55 12.13
N THR A 123 -5.82 18.29 11.68
CA THR A 123 -6.78 17.83 10.65
C THR A 123 -8.01 17.17 11.27
N GLY A 124 -7.93 16.82 12.56
CA GLY A 124 -9.03 16.29 13.36
C GLY A 124 -9.09 16.98 14.74
N SER A 125 -9.15 16.19 15.80
CA SER A 125 -9.23 16.68 17.19
C SER A 125 -7.86 17.02 17.80
N LYS A 126 -6.77 16.56 17.18
CA LYS A 126 -5.38 16.81 17.63
C LYS A 126 -4.49 17.30 16.49
N PRO A 127 -3.47 18.13 16.80
CA PRO A 127 -2.42 18.49 15.85
C PRO A 127 -1.40 17.36 15.69
N PHE A 128 -0.85 17.21 14.49
CA PHE A 128 0.22 16.24 14.25
C PHE A 128 1.51 16.60 14.99
N ALA A 129 2.12 15.61 15.62
CA ALA A 129 3.48 15.69 16.11
C ALA A 129 4.49 15.42 14.98
N LYS A 130 5.73 15.85 15.20
CA LYS A 130 6.86 15.61 14.29
C LYS A 130 7.19 14.13 14.09
N SER A 131 6.90 13.32 15.11
CA SER A 131 7.12 11.87 15.13
C SER A 131 5.95 11.07 14.55
N ASP A 132 4.83 11.74 14.23
CA ASP A 132 3.64 11.05 13.75
C ASP A 132 3.85 10.57 12.30
N THR A 133 3.16 9.47 12.01
CA THR A 133 2.87 9.03 10.65
C THR A 133 1.42 9.32 10.31
N TRP A 134 1.05 9.16 9.04
CA TRP A 134 -0.34 9.27 8.61
C TRP A 134 -1.29 8.29 9.36
N PHE A 135 -0.75 7.20 9.89
CA PHE A 135 -1.50 6.18 10.62
C PHE A 135 -1.44 6.33 12.14
N SER A 136 -0.55 7.18 12.66
CA SER A 136 -0.42 7.43 14.09
C SER A 136 -1.67 8.13 14.62
N GLU A 137 -2.28 7.55 15.67
CA GLU A 137 -3.52 8.07 16.27
C GLU A 137 -4.60 8.35 15.21
N PHE A 138 -4.78 7.44 14.26
CA PHE A 138 -5.59 7.65 13.05
C PHE A 138 -6.96 8.31 13.33
N GLU A 139 -7.68 7.83 14.35
CA GLU A 139 -9.00 8.37 14.76
C GLU A 139 -8.97 9.83 15.23
N SER A 140 -7.85 10.31 15.78
CA SER A 140 -7.68 11.69 16.26
C SER A 140 -7.37 12.65 15.10
N HIS A 141 -6.83 12.14 14.00
CA HIS A 141 -6.38 12.94 12.86
C HIS A 141 -7.30 12.86 11.63
N ASN A 142 -8.19 11.87 11.59
CA ASN A 142 -9.02 11.58 10.43
C ASN A 142 -10.51 11.43 10.81
N PRO A 143 -11.44 11.73 9.89
CA PRO A 143 -12.85 11.46 10.09
C PRO A 143 -13.13 9.98 10.36
N SER A 144 -14.04 9.68 11.28
CA SER A 144 -14.46 8.30 11.60
C SER A 144 -15.04 7.57 10.39
N SER A 145 -15.57 8.29 9.40
CA SER A 145 -16.06 7.72 8.13
C SER A 145 -14.98 7.02 7.30
N LEU A 146 -13.69 7.24 7.60
CA LEU A 146 -12.57 6.53 6.96
C LEU A 146 -12.31 5.15 7.58
N ILE A 147 -12.86 4.88 8.77
CA ILE A 147 -12.71 3.61 9.50
C ILE A 147 -13.87 2.69 9.11
N LEU A 148 -13.53 1.57 8.46
CA LEU A 148 -14.48 0.56 8.02
C LEU A 148 -14.82 -0.40 9.17
N SER A 149 -13.84 -0.73 9.99
CA SER A 149 -13.99 -1.58 11.18
C SER A 149 -12.92 -1.22 12.20
N GLU A 150 -13.24 -1.42 13.47
CA GLU A 150 -12.34 -1.22 14.59
C GLU A 150 -12.31 -2.47 15.47
N SER A 151 -11.12 -2.81 15.95
CA SER A 151 -10.90 -3.76 17.02
C SER A 151 -10.22 -3.05 18.19
N GLN A 152 -9.89 -3.82 19.23
CA GLN A 152 -9.08 -3.30 20.32
C GLN A 152 -7.68 -2.87 19.86
N ASP A 153 -7.09 -3.56 18.88
CA ASP A 153 -5.68 -3.40 18.53
C ASP A 153 -5.45 -2.85 17.11
N SER A 154 -6.44 -2.88 16.21
CA SER A 154 -6.29 -2.44 14.82
C SER A 154 -7.52 -1.73 14.25
N TYR A 155 -7.31 -0.98 13.16
CA TYR A 155 -8.37 -0.41 12.31
C TYR A 155 -8.31 -1.00 10.92
N ILE A 156 -9.47 -1.18 10.27
CA ILE A 156 -9.56 -1.43 8.83
C ILE A 156 -9.95 -0.12 8.16
N ILE A 157 -9.14 0.32 7.20
CA ILE A 157 -9.35 1.58 6.47
C ILE A 157 -9.34 1.33 4.96
N GLY A 158 -10.19 2.04 4.23
CA GLY A 158 -10.17 1.98 2.76
C GLY A 158 -8.95 2.67 2.19
N ASN A 159 -8.30 2.04 1.22
CA ASN A 159 -7.16 2.64 0.55
C ASN A 159 -7.62 3.63 -0.54
N LEU A 160 -7.02 4.81 -0.56
CA LEU A 160 -7.31 5.85 -1.56
C LEU A 160 -6.84 5.49 -2.98
N ALA A 161 -5.92 4.52 -3.10
CA ALA A 161 -5.38 4.01 -4.37
C ALA A 161 -5.89 2.61 -4.75
N SER A 162 -7.09 2.27 -4.29
CA SER A 162 -7.75 0.96 -4.45
C SER A 162 -8.42 0.73 -5.80
N TYR A 163 -8.00 1.41 -6.87
CA TYR A 163 -8.53 1.19 -8.22
C TYR A 163 -7.54 1.60 -9.32
N ASP A 164 -7.96 2.43 -10.27
CA ASP A 164 -7.21 2.77 -11.48
C ASP A 164 -6.50 4.12 -11.36
N LYS A 165 -5.17 4.09 -11.53
CA LYS A 165 -4.32 5.27 -11.50
C LYS A 165 -4.62 6.32 -12.57
N ARG A 166 -5.31 5.98 -13.65
CA ARG A 166 -5.70 6.91 -14.72
C ARG A 166 -6.69 7.97 -14.24
N GLN A 167 -7.30 7.77 -13.06
CA GLN A 167 -8.21 8.74 -12.42
C GLN A 167 -7.48 9.92 -11.79
N TYR A 168 -6.18 9.78 -11.54
CA TYR A 168 -5.42 10.84 -10.90
C TYR A 168 -5.12 11.97 -11.90
N PRO A 169 -5.46 13.23 -11.57
CA PRO A 169 -5.14 14.43 -12.38
C PRO A 169 -3.69 14.52 -12.86
N GLU A 170 -2.76 13.98 -12.08
CA GLU A 170 -1.33 13.93 -12.32
C GLU A 170 -0.86 12.77 -13.21
N PHE A 171 -1.75 11.81 -13.54
CA PHE A 171 -1.40 10.68 -14.38
C PHE A 171 -0.94 11.18 -15.76
N LYS A 172 0.22 10.70 -16.17
CA LYS A 172 0.78 10.94 -17.50
C LYS A 172 1.34 9.62 -18.05
N PRO A 173 0.96 9.21 -19.27
CA PRO A 173 1.52 8.03 -19.90
C PRO A 173 3.04 8.11 -19.98
N GLY A 174 3.75 7.06 -19.54
CA GLY A 174 5.21 6.97 -19.62
C GLY A 174 6.01 7.72 -18.55
N GLU A 175 5.38 8.49 -17.65
CA GLU A 175 6.04 9.07 -16.47
C GLU A 175 5.89 8.16 -15.24
N ASN A 176 6.76 8.37 -14.22
CA ASN A 176 6.67 7.75 -12.90
C ASN A 176 5.28 8.03 -12.30
N THR A 177 4.39 7.07 -12.51
CA THR A 177 2.96 7.22 -12.25
C THR A 177 2.64 6.68 -10.86
N PRO A 178 1.59 7.20 -10.19
CA PRO A 178 1.12 6.63 -8.94
C PRO A 178 0.92 5.11 -9.08
N GLU A 179 1.34 4.35 -8.07
CA GLU A 179 1.12 2.92 -8.03
C GLU A 179 -0.40 2.67 -7.98
N GLY A 180 -0.97 2.08 -9.03
CA GLY A 180 -2.28 1.45 -8.94
C GLY A 180 -2.14 0.20 -8.07
N GLN A 181 -3.12 -0.05 -7.20
CA GLN A 181 -2.99 -1.08 -6.17
C GLN A 181 -4.15 -2.10 -6.17
N GLY A 182 -4.90 -2.17 -7.28
CA GLY A 182 -5.97 -3.15 -7.49
C GLY A 182 -7.31 -2.77 -6.87
N PHE A 183 -8.40 -3.29 -7.45
CA PHE A 183 -9.77 -3.06 -7.01
C PHE A 183 -10.01 -3.63 -5.61
N GLY A 184 -10.54 -2.81 -4.70
CA GLY A 184 -10.94 -3.29 -3.37
C GLY A 184 -9.80 -3.51 -2.38
N HIS A 185 -8.62 -2.98 -2.68
CA HIS A 185 -7.51 -2.97 -1.74
C HIS A 185 -7.84 -2.10 -0.51
N CYS A 186 -7.62 -2.63 0.69
CA CYS A 186 -7.72 -1.89 1.96
C CYS A 186 -6.51 -2.16 2.85
N LEU A 187 -6.38 -1.38 3.92
CA LEU A 187 -5.31 -1.53 4.89
C LEU A 187 -5.89 -1.92 6.25
N VAL A 188 -5.24 -2.85 6.94
CA VAL A 188 -5.40 -3.03 8.37
C VAL A 188 -4.21 -2.34 9.04
N ILE A 189 -4.43 -1.39 9.94
CA ILE A 189 -3.37 -0.62 10.60
C ILE A 189 -3.38 -0.87 12.10
N SER A 190 -2.21 -0.96 12.73
CA SER A 190 -2.17 -1.08 14.20
C SER A 190 -2.61 0.22 14.86
N ARG A 191 -3.35 0.14 15.97
CA ARG A 191 -3.65 1.31 16.83
C ARG A 191 -2.43 1.71 17.65
N LYS A 192 -1.63 0.71 18.04
CA LYS A 192 -0.33 0.92 18.68
C LYS A 192 0.63 1.52 17.67
N ARG A 193 1.46 2.44 18.16
CA ARG A 193 2.62 2.96 17.43
C ARG A 193 3.62 1.79 17.31
N ILE A 194 3.69 1.16 16.14
CA ILE A 194 4.65 0.11 15.81
C ILE A 194 5.29 0.55 14.50
N PHE A 195 6.61 0.66 14.44
CA PHE A 195 7.26 1.31 13.30
C PHE A 195 7.06 0.55 11.98
N ASN A 196 7.17 -0.78 11.97
CA ASN A 196 6.98 -1.59 10.76
C ASN A 196 6.92 -3.08 11.10
N VAL A 197 6.64 -3.94 10.12
CA VAL A 197 6.72 -5.41 10.28
C VAL A 197 8.14 -5.93 10.53
N VAL A 198 9.17 -5.10 10.32
CA VAL A 198 10.56 -5.45 10.65
C VAL A 198 10.97 -5.08 12.07
N ASP A 199 10.13 -4.34 12.81
CA ASP A 199 10.42 -3.88 14.16
C ASP A 199 10.48 -5.08 15.11
N PRO A 200 11.68 -5.49 15.59
CA PRO A 200 11.85 -6.71 16.39
C PRO A 200 11.36 -6.56 17.83
N ASP A 201 10.90 -5.35 18.14
CA ASP A 201 10.85 -4.74 19.44
C ASP A 201 9.39 -4.24 19.67
N ALA A 202 8.51 -4.53 18.72
CA ALA A 202 7.11 -4.16 18.56
C ALA A 202 6.13 -4.95 19.45
N THR A 203 6.53 -5.25 20.69
CA THR A 203 5.91 -6.16 21.69
C THR A 203 6.44 -7.59 21.66
N ALA A 204 6.53 -8.22 22.84
CA ALA A 204 6.84 -9.64 23.04
C ALA A 204 5.85 -10.60 22.35
N ASN A 205 4.83 -10.08 21.67
CA ASN A 205 3.81 -10.86 20.98
C ASN A 205 3.53 -10.31 19.57
N HIS A 206 4.56 -9.85 18.87
CA HIS A 206 4.46 -9.32 17.50
C HIS A 206 3.69 -10.27 16.56
N SER A 207 3.96 -11.58 16.62
CA SER A 207 3.19 -12.59 15.88
C SER A 207 1.69 -12.60 16.20
N ALA A 208 1.29 -12.36 17.46
CA ALA A 208 -0.12 -12.25 17.80
C ALA A 208 -0.76 -10.98 17.22
N MET A 209 -0.04 -9.85 17.18
CA MET A 209 -0.53 -8.64 16.51
C MET A 209 -0.79 -8.90 15.02
N LEU A 210 0.14 -9.56 14.32
CA LEU A 210 -0.05 -9.88 12.90
C LEU A 210 -1.24 -10.82 12.67
N LYS A 211 -1.39 -11.85 13.53
CA LYS A 211 -2.53 -12.77 13.50
C LYS A 211 -3.86 -12.05 13.81
N GLU A 212 -3.86 -11.10 14.76
CA GLU A 212 -5.02 -10.25 15.07
C GLU A 212 -5.45 -9.42 13.87
N MET A 213 -4.51 -8.78 13.16
CA MET A 213 -4.84 -7.96 12.00
C MET A 213 -5.51 -8.78 10.88
N LYS A 214 -5.02 -10.00 10.64
CA LYS A 214 -5.63 -10.96 9.70
C LYS A 214 -7.04 -11.36 10.15
N GLU A 215 -7.18 -11.78 11.40
CA GLU A 215 -8.48 -12.22 11.94
C GLU A 215 -9.50 -11.09 11.98
N HIS A 216 -9.09 -9.86 12.29
CA HIS A 216 -9.95 -8.68 12.27
C HIS A 216 -10.56 -8.47 10.87
N PHE A 217 -9.76 -8.56 9.80
CA PHE A 217 -10.31 -8.47 8.45
C PHE A 217 -11.25 -9.64 8.12
N ILE A 218 -10.87 -10.87 8.44
CA ILE A 218 -11.71 -12.05 8.17
C ILE A 218 -13.07 -11.92 8.88
N THR A 219 -13.07 -11.50 10.14
CA THR A 219 -14.27 -11.27 10.93
C THR A 219 -15.11 -10.14 10.33
N PHE A 220 -14.49 -9.01 9.98
CA PHE A 220 -15.15 -7.90 9.30
C PHE A 220 -15.82 -8.33 7.99
N TRP A 221 -15.10 -9.08 7.14
CA TRP A 221 -15.60 -9.52 5.84
C TRP A 221 -16.81 -10.45 5.95
N LYS A 222 -16.86 -11.28 7.00
CA LYS A 222 -17.97 -12.20 7.27
C LYS A 222 -19.22 -11.51 7.81
N THR A 223 -19.15 -10.23 8.19
CA THR A 223 -20.34 -9.47 8.59
C THR A 223 -21.23 -9.16 7.38
N GLU A 224 -22.53 -9.01 7.60
CA GLU A 224 -23.50 -8.71 6.52
C GLU A 224 -23.15 -7.43 5.74
N ASP A 225 -22.55 -6.43 6.40
CA ASP A 225 -22.16 -5.15 5.78
C ASP A 225 -20.65 -5.05 5.49
N GLY A 226 -19.84 -6.08 5.70
CA GLY A 226 -18.39 -6.03 5.51
C GLY A 226 -17.99 -5.67 4.07
N SER A 227 -18.33 -6.56 3.12
CA SER A 227 -18.03 -6.33 1.69
C SER A 227 -18.79 -5.15 1.09
N PRO A 228 -20.08 -4.89 1.39
CA PRO A 228 -20.76 -3.69 0.92
C PRO A 228 -20.14 -2.39 1.45
N LYS A 229 -19.70 -2.35 2.71
CA LYS A 229 -19.08 -1.15 3.30
C LYS A 229 -17.74 -0.82 2.66
N LEU A 230 -16.89 -1.82 2.40
CA LEU A 230 -15.64 -1.61 1.66
C LEU A 230 -15.92 -1.17 0.21
N LEU A 231 -16.88 -1.80 -0.47
CA LEU A 231 -17.25 -1.38 -1.83
C LEU A 231 -17.76 0.07 -1.89
N ARG A 232 -18.61 0.50 -0.94
CA ARG A 232 -19.05 1.90 -0.84
C ARG A 232 -17.88 2.86 -0.66
N ARG A 233 -16.84 2.46 0.08
CA ARG A 233 -15.63 3.27 0.27
C ARG A 233 -14.80 3.37 -1.01
N VAL A 234 -14.65 2.26 -1.75
CA VAL A 234 -13.98 2.25 -3.06
C VAL A 234 -14.75 3.15 -4.04
N ARG A 235 -16.09 3.08 -4.03
CA ARG A 235 -16.94 3.92 -4.87
C ARG A 235 -16.83 5.41 -4.54
N SER A 236 -16.89 5.77 -3.25
CA SER A 236 -16.69 7.14 -2.79
C SER A 236 -15.34 7.70 -3.27
N THR A 237 -14.27 6.91 -3.14
CA THR A 237 -12.94 7.30 -3.62
C THR A 237 -12.93 7.49 -5.14
N PHE A 238 -13.52 6.57 -5.88
CA PHE A 238 -13.67 6.64 -7.34
C PHE A 238 -14.42 7.91 -7.80
N ASP A 239 -15.57 8.20 -7.19
CA ASP A 239 -16.40 9.35 -7.53
C ASP A 239 -15.69 10.67 -7.20
N GLU A 240 -14.97 10.74 -6.08
CA GLU A 240 -14.12 11.88 -5.72
C GLU A 240 -13.01 12.14 -6.76
N GLN A 241 -12.31 11.09 -7.21
CA GLN A 241 -11.25 11.24 -8.21
C GLN A 241 -11.80 11.59 -9.59
N ASN A 242 -12.94 11.01 -9.99
CA ASN A 242 -13.60 11.39 -11.25
C ASN A 242 -14.07 12.84 -11.25
N THR A 243 -14.56 13.33 -10.12
CA THR A 243 -14.94 14.75 -9.98
C THR A 243 -13.71 15.65 -10.18
N LYS A 244 -12.57 15.29 -9.58
CA LYS A 244 -11.30 16.02 -9.76
C LYS A 244 -10.81 15.95 -11.21
N LEU A 245 -10.91 14.80 -11.85
CA LEU A 245 -10.53 14.61 -13.24
C LEU A 245 -11.37 15.49 -14.18
N ALA A 246 -12.69 15.55 -13.95
CA ALA A 246 -13.62 16.39 -14.73
C ALA A 246 -13.37 17.89 -14.55
N SER A 247 -12.89 18.32 -13.37
CA SER A 247 -12.55 19.72 -13.11
C SER A 247 -11.21 20.17 -13.72
N ASN A 248 -10.49 19.27 -14.40
CA ASN A 248 -9.16 19.52 -14.94
C ASN A 248 -9.26 19.86 -16.44
N ASP A 249 -8.62 20.96 -16.89
CA ASP A 249 -8.67 21.52 -18.26
C ASP A 249 -8.04 20.61 -19.37
N ARG A 250 -7.89 19.31 -19.11
CA ARG A 250 -7.51 18.35 -20.16
C ARG A 250 -8.68 18.20 -21.13
N ASN A 251 -8.37 17.98 -22.41
CA ASN A 251 -9.31 17.74 -23.50
C ASN A 251 -10.58 17.00 -23.02
N ALA A 252 -11.70 17.73 -22.90
CA ALA A 252 -12.93 17.26 -22.24
C ALA A 252 -13.48 15.97 -22.86
N GLU A 253 -13.34 15.81 -24.18
CA GLU A 253 -13.80 14.62 -24.91
C GLU A 253 -12.97 13.38 -24.54
N SER A 254 -11.66 13.54 -24.38
CA SER A 254 -10.78 12.45 -23.93
C SER A 254 -11.03 12.07 -22.47
N CYS A 255 -11.35 13.04 -21.61
CA CYS A 255 -11.69 12.79 -20.22
C CYS A 255 -13.02 12.05 -20.09
N GLU A 256 -14.01 12.41 -20.89
CA GLU A 256 -15.34 11.79 -20.85
C GLU A 256 -15.33 10.33 -21.35
N SER A 257 -14.59 10.05 -22.43
CA SER A 257 -14.40 8.68 -22.92
C SER A 257 -13.67 7.79 -21.90
N LEU A 258 -12.65 8.33 -21.22
CA LEU A 258 -11.94 7.63 -20.16
C LEU A 258 -12.88 7.34 -18.98
N ARG A 259 -13.62 8.35 -18.51
CA ARG A 259 -14.58 8.22 -17.40
C ARG A 259 -15.64 7.15 -17.69
N SER A 260 -16.21 7.16 -18.89
CA SER A 260 -17.19 6.15 -19.31
C SER A 260 -16.62 4.72 -19.28
N THR A 261 -15.37 4.55 -19.72
CA THR A 261 -14.67 3.25 -19.65
C THR A 261 -14.46 2.81 -18.21
N LEU A 262 -14.00 3.72 -17.35
CA LEU A 262 -13.71 3.44 -15.95
C LEU A 262 -14.96 3.10 -15.13
N ILE A 263 -16.10 3.74 -15.43
CA ILE A 263 -17.40 3.42 -14.80
C ILE A 263 -17.83 2.00 -15.17
N LYS A 264 -17.78 1.65 -16.46
CA LYS A 264 -18.13 0.30 -16.92
C LYS A 264 -17.27 -0.77 -16.23
N ASP A 265 -15.97 -0.53 -16.17
CA ASP A 265 -15.03 -1.41 -15.49
C ASP A 265 -15.33 -1.51 -13.99
N PHE A 266 -15.65 -0.38 -13.35
CA PHE A 266 -15.99 -0.34 -11.93
C PHE A 266 -17.21 -1.21 -11.63
N ASP A 267 -18.28 -1.08 -12.42
CA ASP A 267 -19.52 -1.83 -12.21
C ASP A 267 -19.32 -3.34 -12.44
N MET A 268 -18.52 -3.72 -13.45
CA MET A 268 -18.14 -5.11 -13.68
C MET A 268 -17.35 -5.70 -12.50
N LEU A 269 -16.31 -4.98 -12.03
CA LEU A 269 -15.45 -5.43 -10.95
C LEU A 269 -16.17 -5.44 -9.60
N SER A 270 -17.10 -4.51 -9.37
CA SER A 270 -17.92 -4.47 -8.15
C SER A 270 -18.68 -5.78 -7.94
N ASN A 271 -19.30 -6.30 -9.01
CA ASN A 271 -20.04 -7.56 -8.94
C ASN A 271 -19.11 -8.73 -8.61
N SER A 272 -17.91 -8.77 -9.19
CA SER A 272 -16.90 -9.80 -8.88
C SER A 272 -16.40 -9.69 -7.44
N PHE A 273 -16.13 -8.48 -6.98
CA PHE A 273 -15.66 -8.19 -5.63
C PHE A 273 -16.67 -8.63 -4.55
N LEU A 274 -17.97 -8.40 -4.77
CA LEU A 274 -19.03 -8.81 -3.84
C LEU A 274 -19.20 -10.34 -3.73
N ARG A 275 -18.65 -11.11 -4.69
CA ARG A 275 -18.67 -12.58 -4.65
C ARG A 275 -17.43 -13.18 -3.97
N CYS A 276 -16.45 -12.35 -3.60
CA CYS A 276 -15.26 -12.82 -2.90
C CYS A 276 -15.58 -13.29 -1.49
N ASN A 277 -14.88 -14.33 -1.07
CA ASN A 277 -14.84 -14.87 0.28
C ASN A 277 -13.50 -14.49 0.93
N PRO A 278 -13.33 -14.66 2.25
CA PRO A 278 -12.07 -14.32 2.92
C PRO A 278 -10.82 -15.00 2.31
N ASP A 279 -10.96 -16.22 1.78
CA ASP A 279 -9.84 -16.97 1.17
C ASP A 279 -9.40 -16.42 -0.20
N ASP A 280 -10.26 -15.60 -0.83
CA ASP A 280 -9.99 -14.90 -2.09
C ASP A 280 -9.13 -13.65 -1.89
N PHE A 281 -8.71 -13.35 -0.65
CA PHE A 281 -7.85 -12.21 -0.29
C PHE A 281 -6.44 -12.65 0.07
N GLU A 282 -5.49 -11.86 -0.39
CA GLU A 282 -4.11 -11.91 0.04
C GLU A 282 -3.91 -10.96 1.22
N PHE A 283 -3.10 -11.38 2.19
CA PHE A 283 -2.74 -10.63 3.37
C PHE A 283 -1.24 -10.45 3.39
N ALA A 284 -0.76 -9.22 3.29
CA ALA A 284 0.66 -9.03 3.06
C ALA A 284 1.20 -7.70 3.59
N PHE A 285 2.52 -7.62 3.72
CA PHE A 285 3.23 -6.46 4.23
C PHE A 285 4.23 -5.92 3.23
N HIS A 286 4.48 -4.61 3.30
CA HIS A 286 5.67 -4.01 2.72
C HIS A 286 6.68 -3.84 3.84
N ALA A 287 7.80 -4.56 3.79
CA ALA A 287 8.85 -4.43 4.81
C ALA A 287 9.80 -3.25 4.50
N TYR A 288 10.04 -2.39 5.50
CA TYR A 288 11.05 -1.33 5.48
C TYR A 288 12.45 -1.89 5.12
N PRO A 289 13.36 -1.16 4.45
CA PRO A 289 13.35 0.28 4.08
C PRO A 289 12.69 0.67 2.76
N ALA A 290 12.50 -0.27 1.84
CA ALA A 290 12.05 0.07 0.48
C ALA A 290 10.52 0.20 0.41
N ASN A 291 10.03 1.41 0.13
CA ASN A 291 8.62 1.73 -0.22
C ASN A 291 7.58 1.29 0.82
N SER A 292 7.94 1.37 2.11
CA SER A 292 7.06 1.07 3.23
C SER A 292 6.95 2.27 4.15
N VAL A 293 5.75 2.47 4.71
CA VAL A 293 5.44 3.52 5.68
C VAL A 293 5.98 3.12 7.06
N GLY A 294 6.47 4.11 7.82
CA GLY A 294 6.91 3.98 9.22
C GLY A 294 5.77 3.76 10.22
N HIS A 295 4.81 2.89 9.91
CA HIS A 295 3.82 2.37 10.86
C HIS A 295 3.35 0.98 10.41
N LEU A 296 3.10 0.05 11.32
CA LEU A 296 2.66 -1.32 10.98
C LEU A 296 1.28 -1.29 10.31
N HIS A 297 1.25 -1.73 9.06
CA HIS A 297 0.02 -1.89 8.28
C HIS A 297 0.11 -3.12 7.39
N MET A 298 -0.99 -3.85 7.32
CA MET A 298 -1.17 -5.00 6.45
C MET A 298 -2.03 -4.59 5.26
N HIS A 299 -1.54 -4.88 4.07
CA HIS A 299 -2.28 -4.77 2.83
C HIS A 299 -3.22 -5.97 2.69
N VAL A 300 -4.47 -5.68 2.35
CA VAL A 300 -5.47 -6.70 2.04
C VAL A 300 -6.04 -6.40 0.66
N PHE A 301 -5.87 -7.33 -0.27
CA PHE A 301 -6.32 -7.16 -1.64
C PHE A 301 -6.75 -8.50 -2.26
N PRO A 302 -7.68 -8.50 -3.24
CA PRO A 302 -8.11 -9.74 -3.87
C PRO A 302 -6.98 -10.45 -4.62
N LYS A 303 -7.02 -11.79 -4.65
CA LYS A 303 -6.12 -12.64 -5.44
C LYS A 303 -6.52 -12.70 -6.91
N ASN A 304 -7.82 -12.55 -7.19
CA ASN A 304 -8.37 -12.63 -8.54
C ASN A 304 -7.72 -11.60 -9.48
N SER A 305 -7.21 -12.08 -10.63
CA SER A 305 -6.47 -11.28 -11.60
C SER A 305 -7.30 -10.15 -12.22
N ASP A 306 -8.61 -10.34 -12.44
CA ASP A 306 -9.47 -9.25 -12.94
C ASP A 306 -9.57 -8.11 -11.94
N LEU A 307 -9.71 -8.42 -10.64
CA LEU A 307 -9.70 -7.42 -9.56
C LEU A 307 -8.31 -6.77 -9.40
N ARG A 308 -7.25 -7.46 -9.82
CA ARG A 308 -5.87 -6.97 -9.79
C ARG A 308 -5.40 -6.31 -11.08
N LYS A 309 -6.25 -6.20 -12.11
CA LYS A 309 -5.88 -5.63 -13.43
C LYS A 309 -5.33 -4.19 -13.39
N PHE A 310 -5.57 -3.47 -12.30
CA PHE A 310 -5.04 -2.11 -12.09
C PHE A 310 -3.92 -2.03 -11.05
N SER A 311 -3.52 -3.17 -10.51
CA SER A 311 -2.33 -3.28 -9.67
C SER A 311 -1.08 -3.04 -10.50
N THR A 312 -0.05 -2.47 -9.89
CA THR A 312 1.23 -2.22 -10.55
C THR A 312 2.26 -3.23 -10.10
N LYS A 313 3.14 -3.65 -11.01
CA LYS A 313 4.30 -4.49 -10.67
C LYS A 313 5.06 -3.93 -9.47
N SER A 314 5.27 -2.61 -9.47
CA SER A 314 5.99 -1.88 -8.41
C SER A 314 5.40 -2.13 -7.02
N HIS A 315 4.07 -2.16 -6.95
CA HIS A 315 3.34 -2.46 -5.73
C HIS A 315 3.50 -3.94 -5.34
N ASP A 316 3.34 -4.84 -6.31
CA ASP A 316 3.22 -6.27 -6.04
C ASP A 316 4.58 -6.92 -5.73
N TRP A 317 5.68 -6.50 -6.36
CA TRP A 317 7.00 -7.12 -6.14
C TRP A 317 7.53 -6.93 -4.70
N LYS A 318 7.16 -5.84 -4.03
CA LYS A 318 7.61 -5.54 -2.65
C LYS A 318 6.74 -6.21 -1.58
N THR A 319 5.69 -6.90 -2.01
CA THR A 319 4.67 -7.47 -1.14
C THR A 319 5.12 -8.82 -0.60
N ILE A 320 5.08 -8.99 0.72
CA ILE A 320 5.50 -10.20 1.43
C ILE A 320 4.26 -10.79 2.12
N PRO A 321 3.86 -12.03 1.80
CA PRO A 321 2.71 -12.68 2.42
C PRO A 321 2.87 -12.77 3.95
N ILE A 322 1.76 -12.64 4.68
CA ILE A 322 1.77 -12.74 6.14
C ILE A 322 2.28 -14.10 6.61
N GLU A 323 1.99 -15.19 5.89
CA GLU A 323 2.48 -16.53 6.21
C GLU A 323 4.00 -16.58 6.21
N ALA A 324 4.65 -15.97 5.20
CA ALA A 324 6.11 -15.89 5.12
C ALA A 324 6.71 -15.08 6.28
N VAL A 325 6.03 -14.00 6.69
CA VAL A 325 6.43 -13.20 7.87
C VAL A 325 6.32 -14.03 9.14
N LEU A 326 5.16 -14.66 9.38
CA LEU A 326 4.89 -15.46 10.57
C LEU A 326 5.87 -16.63 10.71
N GLU A 327 6.17 -17.34 9.63
CA GLU A 327 7.17 -18.43 9.66
C GLU A 327 8.55 -17.92 10.10
N VAL A 328 8.98 -16.75 9.62
CA VAL A 328 10.27 -16.16 9.98
C VAL A 328 10.30 -15.65 11.43
N GLU A 329 9.17 -15.18 11.95
CA GLU A 329 9.02 -14.81 13.36
C GLU A 329 9.00 -16.03 14.29
N GLU A 330 8.37 -17.14 13.87
CA GLU A 330 8.33 -18.40 14.62
C GLU A 330 9.67 -19.15 14.62
N GLU A 331 10.49 -18.98 13.57
CA GLU A 331 11.87 -19.48 13.49
C GLU A 331 12.88 -18.68 14.35
N ASP A 332 12.52 -17.49 14.86
CA ASP A 332 13.46 -16.66 15.63
C ASP A 332 13.78 -17.29 16.99
N PRO A 333 15.07 -17.56 17.32
CA PRO A 333 15.47 -18.16 18.58
C PRO A 333 15.00 -17.40 19.83
N ARG A 334 14.71 -16.09 19.72
CA ARG A 334 14.16 -15.30 20.84
C ARG A 334 12.72 -15.65 21.18
N ALA A 335 11.92 -16.10 20.20
CA ALA A 335 10.58 -16.62 20.46
C ALA A 335 10.60 -17.93 21.27
N LEU A 336 11.72 -18.66 21.23
CA LEU A 336 11.89 -19.93 21.95
C LEU A 336 12.34 -19.74 23.41
N VAL A 337 13.07 -18.67 23.71
CA VAL A 337 13.55 -18.37 25.08
C VAL A 337 12.41 -17.92 26.00
N GLU A 338 11.45 -17.13 25.49
CA GLU A 338 10.27 -16.69 26.26
C GLU A 338 9.23 -17.81 26.47
N ARG A 339 9.20 -18.84 25.63
CA ARG A 339 8.34 -20.03 25.83
C ARG A 339 8.90 -21.05 26.82
N GLY A 340 10.21 -21.01 27.10
CA GLY A 340 10.89 -21.94 28.00
C GLY A 340 11.05 -21.44 29.44
N SER A 341 10.48 -20.29 29.79
CA SER A 341 10.65 -19.64 31.09
C SER A 341 9.35 -19.38 31.86
N GLY A 342 8.26 -20.09 31.51
CA GLY A 342 6.97 -20.09 32.22
C GLY A 342 6.73 -21.34 33.03
#